data_AF-A0A955CJG7-F1
#
_entry.id   AF-A0A955CJG7-F1
#
_cell.length_a   1.000
_cell.length_b   1.000
_cell.length_c   1.000
_cell.angle_alpha   90.00
_cell.angle_beta   90.00
_cell.angle_gamma   90.00
#
_symmetry.space_group_name_H-M   'P 1'
#
loop_
_entity.id
_entity.type
_entity.pdbx_description
1 polymer ?
#
loop_
_entity_poly.entity_id
_entity_poly.type
_entity_poly.pdbx_seq_one_letter_code
_entity_poly.pdbx_strand_id
1 'polypeptide(L)' 'MTSYVEQRYQCHVDSLSPPERVARCAAMLKWTRDLLARQVISELGTMSDERLKWEVAKRMYGADPAARAIIDQRLTDVSP' A
#
# COMPACT_ATOMS: atom_id res chain seq x y z
N MET A 1 -18.82 24.58 4.86
CA MET A 1 -20.08 23.87 4.56
C MET A 1 -19.67 22.62 3.79
N THR A 2 -19.82 21.44 4.40
CA THR A 2 -19.38 20.13 3.85
C THR A 2 -20.23 19.78 2.64
N SER A 3 -19.64 19.30 1.54
CA SER A 3 -20.39 19.04 0.30
C SER A 3 -21.42 17.91 0.46
N TYR A 4 -22.49 17.90 -0.34
CA TYR A 4 -23.48 16.81 -0.33
C TYR A 4 -22.83 15.43 -0.56
N VAL A 5 -21.84 15.35 -1.45
CA VAL A 5 -21.09 14.13 -1.75
C VAL A 5 -20.33 13.63 -0.53
N GLU A 6 -19.65 14.54 0.17
CA GLU A 6 -18.89 14.22 1.37
C GLU A 6 -19.79 13.76 2.53
N GLN A 7 -20.96 14.39 2.70
CA GLN A 7 -21.97 13.95 3.67
C GLN A 7 -22.48 12.53 3.37
N ARG A 8 -22.83 12.26 2.10
CA ARG A 8 -23.26 10.92 1.67
C ARG A 8 -22.19 9.86 1.90
N TYR A 9 -20.96 10.18 1.54
CA TYR A 9 -19.81 9.31 1.79
C TYR A 9 -19.67 8.98 3.28
N GLN A 10 -19.73 10.01 4.14
CA GLN A 10 -19.61 9.83 5.58
C GLN A 10 -20.71 8.93 6.15
N CYS A 11 -21.98 9.13 5.76
CA CYS A 11 -23.08 8.25 6.17
C CYS A 11 -22.86 6.78 5.75
N HIS A 12 -22.30 6.54 4.56
CA HIS A 12 -21.97 5.19 4.11
C HIS A 12 -20.83 4.58 4.91
N VAL A 13 -19.80 5.36 5.25
CA VAL A 13 -18.70 4.90 6.12
C VAL A 13 -19.20 4.60 7.53
N ASP A 14 -20.10 5.42 8.06
CA ASP A 14 -20.62 5.29 9.43
C ASP A 14 -21.54 4.08 9.59
N SER A 15 -22.24 3.69 8.53
CA SER A 15 -23.13 2.52 8.52
C SER A 15 -22.43 1.17 8.37
N LEU A 16 -21.12 1.15 8.12
CA LEU A 16 -20.36 -0.10 8.01
C LEU A 16 -20.28 -0.83 9.36
N SER A 17 -20.58 -2.12 9.34
CA SER A 17 -20.29 -3.04 10.43
C SER A 17 -18.77 -3.22 10.65
N PRO A 18 -18.33 -3.72 11.82
CA PRO A 18 -16.89 -3.93 12.06
C PRO A 18 -16.19 -4.81 11.01
N PRO A 19 -16.76 -5.94 10.55
CA PRO A 19 -16.14 -6.74 9.48
C PRO A 19 -16.02 -5.99 8.15
N GLU A 20 -17.04 -5.20 7.77
CA GLU A 20 -17.03 -4.41 6.54
C GLU A 20 -15.98 -3.28 6.60
N ARG A 21 -15.79 -2.67 7.76
CA ARG A 21 -14.72 -1.69 7.99
C ARG A 21 -13.34 -2.31 7.76
N VAL A 22 -13.10 -3.50 8.32
CA VAL A 22 -11.83 -4.23 8.13
C VAL A 22 -11.64 -4.59 6.66
N ALA A 23 -12.67 -5.13 6.00
CA ALA A 23 -12.61 -5.49 4.58
C ALA A 23 -12.30 -4.27 3.70
N ARG A 24 -12.92 -3.12 3.99
CA ARG A 24 -12.64 -1.86 3.30
C ARG A 24 -11.20 -1.41 3.50
N CYS A 25 -10.68 -1.45 4.73
CA CYS A 25 -9.28 -1.11 5.01
C CYS A 25 -8.31 -2.04 4.27
N ALA A 26 -8.58 -3.34 4.24
CA ALA A 26 -7.77 -4.31 3.49
C ALA A 26 -7.81 -4.04 1.97
N ALA A 27 -8.98 -3.70 1.42
CA ALA A 27 -9.13 -3.34 0.02
C ALA A 27 -8.34 -2.06 -0.34
N MET A 28 -8.41 -1.03 0.50
CA MET A 28 -7.61 0.18 0.33
C MET A 28 -6.11 -0.10 0.40
N LEU A 29 -5.68 -0.92 1.37
CA LEU A 29 -4.29 -1.32 1.51
C LEU A 29 -3.78 -2.07 0.28
N LYS A 30 -4.59 -3.00 -0.27
CA LYS A 30 -4.27 -3.69 -1.53
C LYS A 30 -4.16 -2.70 -2.67
N TRP A 31 -5.14 -1.80 -2.83
CA TRP A 31 -5.13 -0.80 -3.90
C TRP A 31 -3.88 0.08 -3.87
N THR A 32 -3.47 0.54 -2.68
CA THR A 32 -2.24 1.32 -2.51
C THR A 32 -1.00 0.52 -2.92
N ARG A 33 -0.91 -0.75 -2.52
CA ARG A 33 0.21 -1.63 -2.94
C ARG A 33 0.24 -1.82 -4.45
N ASP A 34 -0.91 -2.05 -5.08
CA ASP A 34 -1.00 -2.22 -6.54
C ASP A 34 -0.59 -0.93 -7.27
N LEU A 35 -0.98 0.25 -6.76
CA LEU A 35 -0.57 1.54 -7.30
C LEU A 35 0.94 1.73 -7.22
N LEU A 36 1.52 1.49 -6.04
CA LEU A 36 2.97 1.59 -5.85
C LEU A 36 3.72 0.58 -6.71
N ALA A 37 3.21 -0.65 -6.86
CA ALA A 37 3.81 -1.67 -7.72
C ALA A 37 3.92 -1.19 -9.17
N ARG A 38 2.84 -0.63 -9.73
CA ARG A 38 2.86 -0.05 -11.09
C ARG A 38 3.89 1.07 -11.22
N GLN A 39 3.97 1.94 -10.21
CA GLN A 39 4.94 3.03 -10.21
C GLN A 39 6.39 2.50 -10.05
N VAL A 40 6.62 1.45 -9.26
CA VAL A 40 7.95 0.82 -9.13
C VAL A 40 8.38 0.25 -10.48
N ILE A 41 7.52 -0.53 -11.13
CA ILE A 41 7.81 -1.12 -12.44
C ILE A 41 8.11 -0.03 -13.47
N SER A 42 7.33 1.06 -13.46
CA SER A 42 7.55 2.18 -14.38
C SER A 42 8.87 2.90 -14.18
N GLU A 43 9.41 2.96 -12.97
CA GLU A 43 10.63 3.72 -12.64
C GLU A 43 11.89 2.84 -12.66
N LEU A 44 11.80 1.60 -12.20
CA LEU A 44 12.93 0.69 -11.99
C LEU A 44 13.01 -0.45 -13.01
N GLY A 45 11.97 -0.60 -13.85
CA GLY A 45 11.85 -1.71 -14.79
C GLY A 45 11.17 -2.94 -14.19
N THR A 46 10.96 -3.94 -15.04
CA THR A 46 10.38 -5.23 -14.63
C THR A 46 11.37 -6.04 -13.78
N MET A 47 10.86 -6.74 -12.78
CA MET A 47 11.62 -7.52 -11.81
C MET A 47 10.77 -8.69 -11.32
N SER A 48 11.34 -9.58 -10.51
CA SER A 48 10.57 -10.67 -9.90
C SER A 48 9.49 -10.13 -8.95
N ASP A 49 8.40 -10.89 -8.77
CA ASP A 49 7.33 -10.55 -7.82
C ASP A 49 7.86 -10.35 -6.39
N GLU A 50 8.87 -11.13 -6.02
CA GLU A 50 9.51 -11.04 -4.70
C GLU A 50 10.30 -9.73 -4.55
N ARG A 51 11.07 -9.34 -5.57
CA ARG A 51 11.77 -8.04 -5.58
C ARG A 51 10.78 -6.88 -5.52
N LEU A 52 9.75 -6.94 -6.36
CA LEU A 52 8.70 -5.92 -6.44
C LEU A 52 8.01 -5.70 -5.09
N LYS A 53 7.69 -6.79 -4.38
CA LYS A 53 7.11 -6.74 -3.04
C LYS A 53 7.98 -5.92 -2.07
N TRP A 54 9.29 -6.11 -2.08
CA TRP A 54 10.21 -5.39 -1.19
C TRP A 54 10.42 -3.93 -1.60
N GLU A 55 10.48 -3.63 -2.89
CA GLU A 55 10.54 -2.24 -3.38
C GLU A 55 9.25 -1.46 -3.05
N VAL A 56 8.08 -2.11 -3.14
CA VAL A 56 6.82 -1.54 -2.68
C VAL A 56 6.84 -1.31 -1.16
N ALA A 57 7.31 -2.30 -0.39
CA ALA A 57 7.43 -2.15 1.06
C ALA A 57 8.36 -0.98 1.45
N LYS A 58 9.45 -0.80 0.71
CA LYS A 58 10.40 0.30 0.89
C LYS A 58 9.75 1.67 0.73
N ARG A 59 8.83 1.83 -0.24
CA ARG A 59 8.07 3.07 -0.41
C ARG A 59 7.03 3.29 0.69
N MET A 60 6.38 2.22 1.15
CA MET A 60 5.34 2.32 2.18
C MET A 60 5.89 2.59 3.58
N TYR A 61 7.03 1.97 3.92
CA TYR A 61 7.52 1.88 5.29
C TYR A 61 8.94 2.41 5.48
N GLY A 62 9.65 2.76 4.42
CA GLY A 62 11.07 3.15 4.48
C GLY A 62 11.37 4.47 5.19
N ALA A 63 10.34 5.21 5.62
CA ALA A 63 10.51 6.37 6.51
C ALA A 63 10.91 5.96 7.93
N ASP A 64 10.52 4.75 8.37
CA ASP A 64 10.97 4.19 9.64
C ASP A 64 12.34 3.52 9.46
N PRO A 65 13.39 3.92 10.20
CA PRO A 65 14.74 3.39 10.02
C PRO A 65 14.86 1.88 10.28
N ALA A 66 14.10 1.35 11.25
CA ALA A 66 14.15 -0.07 11.58
C ALA A 66 13.52 -0.92 10.48
N ALA A 67 12.34 -0.53 9.99
CA ALA A 67 11.70 -1.16 8.85
C ALA A 67 12.58 -1.07 7.60
N ARG A 68 13.20 0.10 7.37
CA ARG A 68 14.09 0.32 6.22
C ARG A 68 15.28 -0.64 6.22
N ALA A 69 15.94 -0.83 7.36
CA ALA A 69 17.07 -1.75 7.49
C ALA A 69 16.68 -3.20 7.14
N ILE A 70 15.54 -3.67 7.63
CA ILE A 70 15.02 -5.01 7.33
C ILE A 70 14.73 -5.15 5.84
N ILE A 71 14.09 -4.15 5.23
CA ILE A 71 13.74 -4.16 3.81
C ILE A 71 14.99 -4.15 2.94
N ASP A 72 15.98 -3.30 3.24
CA ASP A 72 17.22 -3.22 2.47
C ASP A 72 18.04 -4.52 2.56
N GLN A 73 18.02 -5.21 3.71
CA GLN A 73 18.59 -6.55 3.84
C GLN A 73 17.90 -7.53 2.89
N ARG A 74 16.57 -7.57 2.86
CA ARG A 74 15.82 -8.47 1.98
C ARG A 74 16.02 -8.15 0.50
N LEU A 75 16.16 -6.88 0.14
CA LEU A 75 16.51 -6.48 -1.22
C LEU A 75 17.94 -6.92 -1.60
N THR A 76 18.84 -7.13 -0.64
CA THR A 76 20.16 -7.69 -0.95
C THR A 76 20.09 -9.18 -1.22
N ASP A 77 19.20 -9.90 -0.52
CA ASP A 77 19.04 -11.36 -0.63
C ASP A 77 18.28 -11.81 -1.88
N VAL A 78 17.44 -10.93 -2.46
CA VAL A 78 16.59 -11.26 -3.61
C VAL A 78 17.27 -10.83 -4.92
N SER A 79 17.24 -11.71 -5.92
CA SER A 79 17.84 -11.46 -7.23
C SER A 79 17.27 -10.20 -7.90
N PRO A 80 18.08 -9.45 -8.69
CA PRO A 80 17.65 -8.29 -9.45
C PRO A 80 16.45 -8.57 -10.36
#